data_AF-A0A2E8HL37-F1
#
_entry.id   AF-A0A2E8HL37-F1
#
_cell.length_a   1.000
_cell.length_b   1.000
_cell.length_c   1.000
_cell.angle_alpha   90.00
_cell.angle_beta   90.00
_cell.angle_gamma   90.00
#
_symmetry.space_group_name_H-M   'P 1'
#
loop_
_entity.id
_entity.type
_entity.pdbx_description
1 polymer ?
#
loop_
_entity_poly.entity_id
_entity_poly.type
_entity_poly.pdbx_seq_one_letter_code
_entity_poly.pdbx_strand_id
1 'polypeptide(L)'
;MSDASNQYDIKLGMYLGELQLPFEESLAAARDLGAQYVWCGAHSDNRALFELSDTEIDEAARLVDAHGLKFFFIDSGGMFKQVHLAELEKGRMLEHAQFKQHFDRL
;
A
#
# COMPACT_ATOMS: atom_id res chain seq x y z
N MET A 1 39.33 4.60 19.62
CA MET A 1 37.94 4.17 19.80
C MET A 1 37.21 4.59 18.54
N SER A 2 36.86 3.65 17.67
CA SER A 2 36.09 3.95 16.46
C SER A 2 34.65 4.20 16.88
N ASP A 3 34.17 5.42 16.66
CA ASP A 3 32.77 5.81 16.86
C ASP A 3 31.89 4.85 16.05
N ALA A 4 31.09 4.03 16.73
CA ALA A 4 30.09 3.17 16.12
C ALA A 4 28.84 3.96 15.69
N SER A 5 28.97 5.26 15.43
CA SER A 5 27.84 6.20 15.32
C SER A 5 27.16 6.19 13.96
N ASN A 6 27.44 5.23 13.06
CA ASN A 6 26.88 5.28 11.71
C ASN A 6 26.69 3.92 11.01
N GLN A 7 26.26 2.88 11.72
CA GLN A 7 26.17 1.53 11.15
C GLN A 7 24.77 1.12 10.66
N TYR A 8 23.78 2.01 10.68
CA TYR A 8 22.41 1.65 10.29
C TYR A 8 21.81 2.67 9.31
N ASP A 9 21.51 2.21 8.09
CA ASP A 9 20.67 2.92 7.13
C ASP A 9 19.20 2.59 7.46
N ILE A 10 18.55 3.48 8.22
CA ILE A 10 17.16 3.31 8.62
C ILE A 10 16.27 3.69 7.44
N LYS A 11 15.54 2.71 6.92
CA LYS A 11 14.55 2.90 5.85
C LYS A 11 13.22 3.33 6.44
N LEU A 12 12.76 4.52 6.09
CA LEU A 12 11.47 5.03 6.52
C LEU A 12 10.40 4.74 5.47
N GLY A 13 9.32 4.10 5.89
CA GLY A 13 8.10 3.91 5.12
C GLY A 13 6.95 4.73 5.69
N MET A 14 6.03 5.20 4.83
CA MET A 14 4.85 5.97 5.25
C MET A 14 3.54 5.49 4.60
N TYR A 15 2.47 5.41 5.41
CA TYR A 15 1.12 5.28 4.90
C TYR A 15 0.62 6.65 4.44
N LEU A 16 0.33 6.79 3.15
CA LEU A 16 -0.12 8.07 2.58
C LEU A 16 -1.51 8.50 3.10
N GLY A 17 -2.35 7.54 3.51
CA GLY A 17 -3.68 7.82 4.05
C GLY A 17 -3.69 8.66 5.33
N GLU A 18 -2.59 8.66 6.10
CA GLU A 18 -2.47 9.51 7.30
C GLU A 18 -2.36 11.00 6.96
N LEU A 19 -1.89 11.32 5.75
CA LEU A 19 -1.67 12.71 5.34
C LEU A 19 -2.98 13.43 4.99
N GLN A 20 -4.04 12.68 4.66
CA GLN A 20 -5.33 13.23 4.22
C GLN A 20 -5.21 14.22 3.05
N LEU A 21 -4.23 13.98 2.17
CA LEU A 21 -3.95 14.77 0.98
C LEU A 21 -4.28 13.97 -0.29
N PRO A 22 -4.52 14.66 -1.43
CA PRO A 22 -4.52 14.01 -2.74
C PRO A 22 -3.23 13.22 -2.98
N PHE A 23 -3.30 12.16 -3.80
CA PHE A 23 -2.19 11.23 -3.99
C PHE A 23 -0.87 11.93 -4.35
N GLU A 24 -0.84 12.79 -5.36
CA GLU A 24 0.39 13.50 -5.76
C GLU A 24 0.94 14.42 -4.65
N GLU A 25 0.07 15.18 -3.99
CA GLU A 25 0.47 16.06 -2.87
C GLU A 25 1.03 15.25 -1.70
N SER A 26 0.48 14.06 -1.45
CA SER A 26 0.95 13.15 -0.42
C SER A 26 2.36 12.59 -0.70
N LEU A 27 2.74 12.43 -1.98
CA LEU A 27 4.09 12.00 -2.36
C LEU A 27 5.13 13.06 -2.05
N ALA A 28 4.84 14.32 -2.39
CA ALA A 28 5.72 15.45 -2.06
C ALA A 28 5.90 15.56 -0.54
N ALA A 29 4.80 15.50 0.22
CA ALA A 29 4.85 15.54 1.68
C ALA A 29 5.64 14.35 2.28
N ALA A 30 5.44 13.13 1.78
CA ALA A 30 6.17 11.95 2.24
C ALA A 30 7.69 12.08 2.02
N ARG A 31 8.10 12.57 0.83
CA ARG A 31 9.50 12.86 0.54
C ARG A 31 10.08 13.89 1.51
N ASP A 32 9.37 15.00 1.74
CA ASP A 32 9.84 16.08 2.61
C ASP A 32 9.95 15.63 4.08
N LEU A 33 9.16 14.64 4.50
CA LEU A 33 9.27 13.96 5.80
C LEU A 33 10.39 12.92 5.87
N GLY A 34 11.15 12.73 4.79
CA GLY A 34 12.27 11.80 4.71
C GLY A 34 11.87 10.35 4.47
N ALA A 35 10.63 10.09 4.04
CA ALA A 35 10.22 8.76 3.63
C ALA A 35 11.00 8.33 2.39
N GLN A 36 11.35 7.05 2.35
CA GLN A 36 11.95 6.40 1.18
C GLN A 36 10.94 5.45 0.52
N TYR A 37 9.97 4.99 1.30
CA TYR A 37 8.92 4.10 0.83
C TYR A 37 7.53 4.60 1.20
N VAL A 38 6.54 4.28 0.38
CA VAL A 38 5.14 4.64 0.58
C VAL A 38 4.21 3.46 0.36
N TRP A 39 3.06 3.48 1.00
CA TRP A 39 1.92 2.64 0.64
C TRP A 39 0.61 3.42 0.79
N CYS A 40 -0.40 3.00 0.06
CA CYS A 40 -1.75 3.54 0.13
C CYS A 40 -2.76 2.39 -0.02
N GLY A 41 -3.93 2.53 0.62
CA GLY A 41 -5.07 1.63 0.44
C GLY A 41 -6.10 2.15 -0.55
N ALA A 42 -6.01 3.43 -0.89
CA ALA A 42 -6.82 4.09 -1.91
C ALA A 42 -5.98 5.14 -2.66
N HIS A 43 -6.26 5.31 -3.95
CA HIS A 43 -5.69 6.34 -4.83
C HIS A 43 -6.48 7.67 -4.69
N SER A 44 -6.06 8.71 -5.43
CA SER A 44 -6.60 10.08 -5.43
C SER A 44 -8.13 10.22 -5.38
N ASP A 45 -8.86 9.23 -5.91
CA ASP A 45 -10.32 9.26 -6.06
C ASP A 45 -11.03 8.36 -5.03
N ASN A 46 -10.35 7.98 -3.95
CA ASN A 46 -10.77 6.95 -2.99
C ASN A 46 -11.01 5.56 -3.60
N ARG A 47 -10.55 5.34 -4.84
CA ARG A 47 -10.57 4.03 -5.50
C ARG A 47 -9.48 3.15 -4.89
N ALA A 48 -9.83 1.93 -4.53
CA ALA A 48 -8.85 0.92 -4.16
C ALA A 48 -7.95 0.60 -5.36
N LEU A 49 -6.72 0.15 -5.09
CA LEU A 49 -5.75 -0.12 -6.15
C LEU A 49 -6.22 -1.22 -7.13
N PHE A 50 -7.04 -2.18 -6.68
CA PHE A 50 -7.61 -3.21 -7.56
C PHE A 50 -8.67 -2.67 -8.54
N GLU A 51 -9.20 -1.47 -8.30
CA GLU A 51 -10.18 -0.83 -9.19
C GLU A 51 -9.50 -0.04 -10.31
N LEU A 52 -8.18 0.14 -10.25
CA LEU A 52 -7.39 0.84 -11.26
C LEU A 52 -7.03 -0.13 -12.41
N SER A 53 -7.04 0.39 -13.63
CA SER A 53 -6.50 -0.30 -14.79
C SER A 53 -4.97 -0.40 -14.71
N ASP A 54 -4.38 -1.33 -15.47
CA ASP A 54 -2.92 -1.48 -15.56
C ASP A 54 -2.22 -0.15 -15.91
N THR A 55 -2.77 0.62 -16.85
CA THR A 55 -2.24 1.94 -17.23
C THR A 55 -2.29 2.95 -16.08
N GLU A 56 -3.35 2.94 -15.26
CA GLU A 56 -3.45 3.83 -14.09
C GLU A 56 -2.44 3.42 -13.01
N ILE A 57 -2.19 2.12 -12.83
CA ILE A 57 -1.16 1.61 -11.91
C ILE A 57 0.25 1.98 -12.38
N ASP A 58 0.53 1.85 -13.68
CA ASP A 58 1.81 2.25 -14.26
C ASP A 58 2.07 3.76 -14.06
N GLU A 59 1.04 4.58 -14.23
CA GLU A 59 1.14 6.02 -13.98
C GLU A 59 1.37 6.33 -12.50
N ALA A 60 0.67 5.65 -11.58
CA ALA A 60 0.92 5.78 -10.14
C ALA A 60 2.37 5.40 -9.79
N ALA A 61 2.90 4.32 -10.36
CA ALA A 61 4.29 3.90 -10.18
C ALA A 61 5.28 4.95 -10.69
N ARG A 62 5.01 5.54 -11.86
CA ARG A 62 5.82 6.62 -12.45
C ARG A 62 5.84 7.86 -11.55
N LEU A 63 4.69 8.24 -10.98
CA LEU A 63 4.58 9.38 -10.06
C LEU A 63 5.37 9.16 -8.77
N VAL A 64 5.30 7.96 -8.19
CA VAL A 64 6.10 7.60 -7.00
C VAL A 64 7.60 7.68 -7.29
N ASP A 65 8.05 7.11 -8.42
CA ASP A 65 9.46 7.14 -8.81
C ASP A 65 9.96 8.58 -9.07
N ALA A 66 9.13 9.41 -9.71
CA ALA A 66 9.45 10.82 -9.95
C ALA A 66 9.67 11.63 -8.66
N HIS A 67 9.13 11.18 -7.52
CA HIS A 67 9.35 11.78 -6.20
C HIS A 67 10.55 11.18 -5.45
N GLY A 68 11.29 10.24 -6.06
CA GLY A 68 12.39 9.52 -5.42
C GLY A 68 11.94 8.53 -4.36
N LEU A 69 10.65 8.13 -4.40
CA LEU A 69 10.03 7.21 -3.46
C LEU A 69 9.95 5.81 -4.08
N LYS A 70 9.64 4.80 -3.25
CA LYS A 70 9.37 3.43 -3.68
C LYS A 70 8.07 2.93 -3.08
N PHE A 71 7.30 2.14 -3.81
CA PHE A 71 6.19 1.41 -3.18
C PHE A 71 6.74 0.34 -2.22
N PHE A 72 6.28 0.37 -0.97
CA PHE A 72 6.59 -0.64 0.04
C PHE A 72 5.60 -1.81 -0.01
N PHE A 73 4.32 -1.47 -0.13
CA PHE A 73 3.19 -2.37 0.00
C PHE A 73 2.04 -1.81 -0.82
N ILE A 74 1.27 -2.70 -1.44
CA ILE A 74 0.05 -2.38 -2.19
C ILE A 74 -1.08 -3.01 -1.39
N ASP A 75 -1.92 -2.18 -0.76
CA ASP A 75 -3.13 -2.64 -0.08
C ASP A 75 -4.31 -2.62 -1.07
N SER A 76 -5.00 -3.74 -1.20
CA SER A 76 -6.19 -3.87 -2.04
C SER A 76 -7.47 -3.50 -1.27
N GLY A 77 -7.43 -2.41 -0.50
CA GLY A 77 -8.57 -1.86 0.22
C GLY A 77 -9.10 -2.74 1.36
N GLY A 78 -8.27 -3.62 1.93
CA GLY A 78 -8.67 -4.45 3.08
C GLY A 78 -9.86 -5.38 2.84
N MET A 79 -10.09 -5.81 1.59
CA MET A 79 -11.26 -6.63 1.20
C MET A 79 -11.45 -7.89 2.06
N PHE A 80 -10.35 -8.49 2.51
CA PHE A 80 -10.35 -9.69 3.37
C PHE A 80 -10.08 -9.39 4.86
N LYS A 81 -10.01 -8.12 5.28
CA LYS A 81 -9.60 -7.73 6.64
C LYS A 81 -10.52 -8.28 7.74
N GLN A 82 -11.78 -8.56 7.41
CA GLN A 82 -12.76 -9.13 8.34
C GLN A 82 -12.80 -10.66 8.33
N VAL A 83 -12.12 -11.31 7.38
CA VAL A 83 -12.06 -12.78 7.32
C VAL A 83 -10.93 -13.26 8.21
N HIS A 84 -11.25 -13.95 9.30
CA HIS A 84 -10.22 -14.50 10.16
C HIS A 84 -9.58 -15.73 9.52
N LEU A 85 -8.24 -15.77 9.45
CA LEU A 85 -7.51 -16.91 8.90
C LEU A 85 -7.80 -18.23 9.66
N ALA A 86 -8.17 -18.16 10.94
CA ALA A 86 -8.55 -19.33 11.73
C ALA A 86 -9.89 -19.95 11.30
N GLU A 87 -10.72 -19.18 10.60
CA GLU A 87 -12.02 -19.62 10.06
C GLU A 87 -11.87 -20.19 8.64
N LEU A 88 -10.69 -20.03 8.02
CA LEU A 88 -10.38 -20.53 6.70
C LEU A 88 -9.74 -21.90 6.77
N GLU A 89 -10.42 -22.89 6.20
CA GLU A 89 -9.84 -24.21 6.06
C GLU A 89 -8.97 -24.32 4.80
N LYS A 90 -7.78 -24.90 4.97
CA LYS A 90 -6.83 -25.13 3.88
C LYS A 90 -7.47 -25.98 2.77
N GLY A 91 -7.46 -25.45 1.54
CA GLY A 91 -8.04 -26.12 0.38
C GLY A 91 -9.57 -25.97 0.26
N ARG A 92 -10.24 -25.36 1.24
CA ARG A 92 -11.70 -25.16 1.28
C ARG A 92 -12.11 -23.70 1.51
N MET A 93 -11.21 -22.75 1.27
CA MET A 93 -11.46 -21.32 1.52
C MET A 93 -12.66 -20.76 0.74
N LEU A 94 -12.95 -21.29 -0.45
CA LEU A 94 -14.11 -20.89 -1.26
C LEU A 94 -15.45 -21.42 -0.71
N GLU A 95 -15.44 -22.31 0.28
CA GLU A 95 -16.63 -22.73 1.03
C GLU A 95 -16.99 -21.69 2.11
N HIS A 96 -16.04 -20.85 2.53
CA HIS A 96 -16.30 -19.77 3.49
C HIS A 96 -17.06 -18.64 2.80
N ALA A 97 -18.32 -18.42 3.19
CA ALA A 97 -19.26 -17.55 2.48
C ALA A 97 -18.74 -16.12 2.25
N GLN A 98 -18.19 -15.48 3.29
CA GLN A 98 -17.64 -14.13 3.18
C GLN A 98 -16.38 -14.10 2.31
N PHE A 99 -15.52 -15.11 2.41
CA PHE A 99 -14.31 -15.18 1.59
C PHE A 99 -14.68 -15.33 0.12
N LYS A 100 -15.62 -16.22 -0.19
CA LYS A 100 -16.12 -16.42 -1.55
C LYS A 100 -16.72 -15.13 -2.12
N GLN A 101 -17.56 -14.44 -1.35
CA GLN A 101 -18.20 -13.19 -1.77
C GLN A 101 -17.15 -12.10 -2.13
N HIS A 102 -16.07 -12.00 -1.36
CA HIS A 102 -14.99 -11.07 -1.66
C HIS A 102 -14.16 -11.53 -2.87
N PHE A 103 -13.84 -12.82 -2.94
CA PHE A 103 -13.08 -13.39 -4.04
C PHE A 103 -13.79 -13.23 -5.40
N ASP A 104 -15.11 -13.41 -5.46
CA ASP A 104 -15.88 -13.23 -6.69
C ASP A 104 -15.95 -11.75 -7.18
N ARG A 105 -15.50 -10.79 -6.37
CA ARG A 105 -15.48 -9.34 -6.68
C ARG A 105 -14.11 -8.83 -7.14
N LEU A 106 -13.08 -9.67 -7.06
CA LEU A 106 -11.77 -9.41 -7.66
C LEU A 106 -11.86 -9.61 -9.18
#